data_AF-A0A9D2PIJ9-F1
#
_entry.id   AF-A0A9D2PIJ9-F1
#
_cell.length_a   1.000
_cell.length_b   1.000
_cell.length_c   1.000
_cell.angle_alpha   90.00
_cell.angle_beta   90.00
_cell.angle_gamma   90.00
#
_symmetry.space_group_name_H-M   'P 1'
#
loop_
_entity.id
_entity.type
_entity.pdbx_description
1 polymer ?
#
loop_
_entity_poly.entity_id
_entity_poly.type
_entity_poly.pdbx_seq_one_letter_code
_entity_poly.pdbx_strand_id
1 'polypeptide(L)'
;MKRTYETPVACVEKFMPNEYVAACWGVACDWSWANQYEQDHHNWYNGDISHAADHCGNSSNQVIMDYNDDGIGDRMIETGTDGLGNLNCTIYTDANYRNTINVSTVQIGQEIYWTTRSGSRTWHHKGTVTATAEGHPNRS
;
A
#
# COMPACT_ATOMS: atom_id res chain seq x y z
N MET A 1 19.54 17.49 -63.50
CA MET A 1 18.98 17.42 -62.13
C MET A 1 18.99 15.95 -61.71
N LYS A 2 19.81 15.55 -60.74
CA LYS A 2 19.87 14.16 -60.27
C LYS A 2 18.85 13.96 -59.15
N ARG A 3 18.00 12.93 -59.27
CA ARG A 3 17.06 12.53 -58.22
C ARG A 3 17.81 11.61 -57.25
N THR A 4 17.87 12.00 -55.99
CA THR A 4 18.35 11.15 -54.89
C THR A 4 17.15 10.39 -54.36
N TYR A 5 17.25 9.07 -54.30
CA TYR A 5 16.25 8.21 -53.67
C TYR A 5 16.81 7.79 -52.32
N GLU A 6 16.24 8.31 -51.24
CA GLU A 6 16.55 7.90 -49.88
C GLU A 6 15.47 6.91 -49.42
N THR A 7 15.90 5.80 -48.83
CA THR A 7 14.99 4.81 -48.25
C THR A 7 14.39 5.40 -46.98
N PRO A 8 13.05 5.41 -46.81
CA PRO A 8 12.46 5.84 -45.56
C PRO A 8 12.87 4.84 -44.46
N VAL A 9 13.64 5.32 -43.50
CA VAL A 9 13.97 4.55 -42.30
C VAL A 9 12.91 4.88 -41.26
N ALA A 10 12.14 3.88 -40.84
CA ALA A 10 11.26 4.05 -39.69
C ALA A 10 12.13 4.23 -38.45
N CYS A 11 12.13 5.43 -37.86
CA CYS A 11 12.54 5.59 -36.48
C CYS A 11 11.48 4.93 -35.62
N VAL A 12 11.80 3.75 -35.07
CA VAL A 12 11.03 3.25 -33.93
C VAL A 12 11.26 4.25 -32.81
N GLU A 13 10.25 5.04 -32.51
CA GLU A 13 10.15 5.69 -31.21
C GLU A 13 10.05 4.53 -30.21
N LYS A 14 11.20 4.20 -29.62
CA LYS A 14 11.25 3.25 -28.52
C LYS A 14 10.48 3.95 -27.43
N PHE A 15 9.20 3.61 -27.27
CA PHE A 15 8.45 3.96 -26.09
C PHE A 15 9.22 3.31 -24.94
N MET A 16 10.13 4.08 -24.34
CA MET A 16 10.59 3.77 -23.01
C MET A 16 9.38 4.09 -22.17
N PRO A 17 8.68 3.10 -21.58
CA PRO A 17 7.79 3.45 -20.49
C PRO A 17 8.67 4.18 -19.48
N ASN A 18 8.53 5.50 -19.42
CA ASN A 18 9.10 6.30 -18.35
C ASN A 18 8.26 6.16 -17.07
N GLU A 19 7.35 5.20 -17.08
CA GLU A 19 6.56 4.78 -15.96
C GLU A 19 7.36 3.65 -15.32
N TYR A 20 8.11 4.00 -14.29
CA TYR A 20 8.53 3.01 -13.31
C TYR A 20 7.27 2.27 -12.89
N VAL A 21 7.23 1.00 -13.28
CA VAL A 21 6.32 0.00 -12.73
C VAL A 21 6.58 -0.02 -11.24
N ALA A 22 5.68 0.58 -10.46
CA ALA A 22 5.84 0.59 -9.00
C ALA A 22 5.53 -0.81 -8.48
N ALA A 23 6.53 -1.55 -8.01
CA ALA A 23 6.29 -2.81 -7.33
C ALA A 23 5.41 -2.54 -6.08
N CYS A 24 4.36 -3.33 -5.92
CA CYS A 24 3.35 -3.12 -4.87
C CYS A 24 3.26 -4.37 -4.01
N TRP A 25 3.62 -4.26 -2.73
CA TRP A 25 3.35 -5.30 -1.74
C TRP A 25 2.00 -5.06 -1.07
N GLY A 26 1.22 -6.12 -0.90
CA GLY A 26 -0.07 -6.06 -0.21
C GLY A 26 0.10 -6.26 1.29
N VAL A 27 -0.81 -5.70 2.09
CA VAL A 27 -0.88 -5.97 3.53
C VAL A 27 -2.35 -6.17 3.91
N ALA A 28 -2.78 -7.40 4.14
CA ALA A 28 -4.14 -7.65 4.65
C ALA A 28 -4.20 -7.34 6.15
N CYS A 29 -5.12 -6.46 6.58
CA CYS A 29 -5.38 -6.24 7.99
C CYS A 29 -6.09 -7.46 8.61
N ASP A 30 -5.65 -7.88 9.79
CA ASP A 30 -6.44 -8.74 10.66
C ASP A 30 -7.57 -7.90 11.27
N TRP A 31 -8.64 -7.73 10.49
CA TRP A 31 -9.80 -6.92 10.84
C TRP A 31 -10.47 -7.39 12.15
N SER A 32 -10.39 -8.69 12.45
CA SER A 32 -10.98 -9.27 13.64
C SER A 32 -10.20 -8.85 14.89
N TRP A 33 -8.88 -8.96 14.83
CA TRP A 33 -7.97 -8.49 15.86
C TRP A 33 -8.06 -6.97 16.04
N ALA A 34 -8.11 -6.22 14.94
CA ALA A 34 -8.16 -4.76 14.97
C ALA A 34 -9.44 -4.26 15.65
N ASN A 35 -10.62 -4.82 15.31
CA ASN A 35 -11.86 -4.49 16.01
C ASN A 35 -11.81 -4.81 17.51
N GLN A 36 -11.14 -5.90 17.92
CA GLN A 36 -10.96 -6.22 19.33
C GLN A 36 -10.05 -5.20 20.01
N TYR A 37 -8.94 -4.83 19.34
CA TYR A 37 -8.01 -3.82 19.84
C TYR A 37 -8.71 -2.48 20.10
N GLU A 38 -9.54 -2.01 19.16
CA GLU A 38 -10.28 -0.75 19.33
C GLU A 38 -11.28 -0.79 20.49
N GLN A 39 -11.89 -1.95 20.73
CA GLN A 39 -12.79 -2.17 21.86
C GLN A 39 -12.05 -2.15 23.20
N ASP A 40 -10.95 -2.91 23.30
CA ASP A 40 -10.14 -3.01 24.53
C ASP A 40 -9.53 -1.65 24.94
N HIS A 41 -9.26 -0.79 23.96
CA HIS A 41 -8.69 0.54 24.17
C HIS A 41 -9.74 1.66 24.21
N HIS A 42 -11.04 1.31 24.25
CA HIS A 42 -12.15 2.27 24.29
C HIS A 42 -12.14 3.31 23.14
N ASN A 43 -11.55 2.96 22.00
CA ASN A 43 -11.47 3.80 20.81
C ASN A 43 -12.61 3.49 19.81
N TRP A 44 -13.52 2.58 20.16
CA TRP A 44 -14.51 2.03 19.23
C TRP A 44 -15.73 2.92 18.92
N TYR A 45 -15.79 4.20 19.32
CA TYR A 45 -16.84 5.22 19.04
C TYR A 45 -18.20 4.71 18.51
N ASN A 46 -18.86 3.77 19.22
CA ASN A 46 -20.13 3.17 18.80
C ASN A 46 -20.16 2.56 17.37
N GLY A 47 -19.02 2.08 16.86
CA GLY A 47 -18.87 1.49 15.52
C GLY A 47 -18.26 2.42 14.47
N ASP A 48 -18.06 3.70 14.78
CA ASP A 48 -17.47 4.69 13.85
C ASP A 48 -15.98 4.46 13.56
N ILE A 49 -15.30 3.69 14.41
CA ILE A 49 -13.97 3.15 14.19
C ILE A 49 -14.10 1.62 14.19
N SER A 50 -14.26 1.07 12.98
CA SER A 50 -14.41 -0.36 12.72
C SER A 50 -13.57 -0.80 11.52
N HIS A 51 -13.29 -2.09 11.49
CA HIS A 51 -12.49 -2.78 10.47
C HIS A 51 -13.34 -3.85 9.80
N ALA A 52 -13.24 -3.98 8.47
CA ALA A 52 -14.03 -4.94 7.69
C ALA A 52 -13.15 -5.78 6.76
N ALA A 53 -13.59 -7.02 6.52
CA ALA A 53 -12.84 -7.99 5.72
C ALA A 53 -12.68 -7.57 4.25
N ASP A 54 -13.69 -6.95 3.67
CA ASP A 54 -13.73 -6.43 2.30
C ASP A 54 -13.14 -5.03 2.15
N HIS A 55 -12.85 -4.34 3.26
CA HIS A 55 -12.19 -3.03 3.29
C HIS A 55 -10.71 -3.19 3.66
N CYS A 56 -10.34 -2.95 4.92
CA CYS A 56 -8.95 -3.08 5.35
C CYS A 56 -8.45 -4.52 5.44
N GLY A 57 -9.35 -5.50 5.50
CA GLY A 57 -8.96 -6.91 5.40
C GLY A 57 -8.50 -7.32 3.99
N ASN A 58 -8.80 -6.50 2.98
CA ASN A 58 -8.39 -6.77 1.61
C ASN A 58 -6.98 -6.18 1.36
N SER A 59 -6.01 -7.07 1.12
CA SER A 59 -4.62 -6.69 0.83
C SER A 59 -4.44 -5.73 -0.37
N SER A 60 -5.45 -5.58 -1.24
CA SER A 60 -5.43 -4.57 -2.31
C SER A 60 -5.58 -3.14 -1.82
N ASN A 61 -6.10 -2.96 -0.61
CA ASN A 61 -6.43 -1.65 -0.08
C ASN A 61 -5.32 -1.08 0.81
N GLN A 62 -4.35 -1.87 1.25
CA GLN A 62 -3.17 -1.39 1.99
C GLN A 62 -1.93 -1.85 1.26
N VAL A 63 -1.24 -0.89 0.64
CA VAL A 63 -0.19 -1.17 -0.33
C VAL A 63 1.08 -0.46 0.09
N ILE A 64 2.17 -1.21 0.11
CA ILE A 64 3.52 -0.67 0.17
C ILE A 64 4.02 -0.52 -1.27
N MET A 65 4.36 0.70 -1.65
CA MET A 65 4.91 1.06 -2.94
C MET A 65 6.43 1.04 -2.86
N ASP A 66 7.04 0.43 -3.87
CA ASP A 66 8.45 0.49 -4.23
C ASP A 66 8.50 1.11 -5.63
N TYR A 67 8.95 2.37 -5.72
CA TYR A 67 8.91 3.15 -6.95
C TYR A 67 10.05 2.82 -7.91
N ASN A 68 11.11 2.17 -7.45
CA ASN A 68 12.30 1.88 -8.23
C ASN A 68 12.58 0.37 -8.42
N ASP A 69 11.69 -0.49 -7.90
CA ASP A 69 11.78 -1.96 -7.94
C ASP A 69 13.11 -2.47 -7.38
N ASP A 70 13.61 -1.82 -6.31
CA ASP A 70 14.86 -2.21 -5.66
C ASP A 70 14.64 -3.21 -4.50
N GLY A 71 13.38 -3.58 -4.23
CA GLY A 71 12.98 -4.46 -3.16
C GLY A 71 12.89 -3.74 -1.80
N ILE A 72 12.86 -2.41 -1.79
CA ILE A 72 12.76 -1.57 -0.60
C ILE A 72 11.47 -0.74 -0.68
N GLY A 73 10.63 -0.84 0.34
CA GLY A 73 9.42 -0.04 0.40
C GLY A 73 9.73 1.45 0.56
N ASP A 74 9.13 2.30 -0.27
CA ASP A 74 9.23 3.76 -0.21
C ASP A 74 8.09 4.38 0.59
N ARG A 75 6.88 3.80 0.48
CA ARG A 75 5.67 4.37 1.09
C ARG A 75 4.60 3.32 1.30
N MET A 76 3.90 3.40 2.43
CA MET A 76 2.66 2.65 2.64
C MET A 76 1.45 3.58 2.56
N ILE A 77 0.45 3.19 1.78
CA ILE A 77 -0.83 3.90 1.67
C ILE A 77 -1.99 2.95 1.86
N GLU A 78 -3.08 3.49 2.41
CA GLU A 78 -4.39 2.84 2.41
C GLU A 78 -5.24 3.49 1.31
N THR A 79 -5.70 2.72 0.33
CA THR A 79 -6.49 3.16 -0.82
C THR A 79 -7.91 2.64 -0.75
N GLY A 80 -8.87 3.50 -1.10
CA GLY A 80 -10.23 3.05 -1.39
C GLY A 80 -11.12 2.80 -0.17
N THR A 81 -10.70 3.23 1.04
CA THR A 81 -11.51 3.10 2.26
C THR A 81 -12.67 4.09 2.23
N ASP A 82 -13.90 3.60 2.01
CA ASP A 82 -15.17 4.31 2.20
C ASP A 82 -15.22 5.78 1.73
N GLY A 83 -14.64 6.07 0.56
CA GLY A 83 -14.65 7.42 -0.02
C GLY A 83 -13.76 8.46 0.69
N LEU A 84 -12.89 8.03 1.62
CA LEU A 84 -11.93 8.89 2.32
C LEU A 84 -10.69 9.22 1.48
N GLY A 85 -10.56 8.62 0.29
CA GLY A 85 -9.41 8.78 -0.59
C GLY A 85 -8.23 7.91 -0.17
N ASN A 86 -7.01 8.41 -0.39
CA ASN A 86 -5.78 7.71 -0.03
C ASN A 86 -5.26 8.23 1.30
N LEU A 87 -5.17 7.35 2.30
CA LEU A 87 -4.68 7.67 3.63
C LEU A 87 -3.21 7.25 3.77
N ASN A 88 -2.41 8.12 4.40
CA ASN A 88 -1.04 7.77 4.75
C ASN A 88 -1.03 6.82 5.94
N CYS A 89 -0.20 5.78 5.85
CA CYS A 89 0.04 4.85 6.95
C CYS A 89 1.28 5.27 7.74
N THR A 90 1.22 5.15 9.06
CA THR A 90 2.41 5.21 9.95
C THR A 90 2.66 3.81 10.49
N ILE A 91 3.85 3.25 10.28
CA ILE A 91 4.19 1.87 10.64
C ILE A 91 4.93 1.85 11.98
N TYR A 92 4.68 0.84 12.79
CA TYR A 92 5.19 0.66 14.14
C TYR A 92 5.82 -0.72 14.36
N THR A 93 6.66 -0.82 15.38
CA THR A 93 7.33 -2.07 15.78
C THR A 93 6.39 -3.12 16.36
N ASP A 94 5.32 -2.67 17.04
CA ASP A 94 4.46 -3.52 17.85
C ASP A 94 3.05 -2.94 18.05
N ALA A 95 2.19 -3.73 18.70
CA ALA A 95 0.81 -3.38 19.05
C ALA A 95 0.67 -2.24 20.07
N ASN A 96 1.77 -1.68 20.60
CA ASN A 96 1.69 -0.53 21.49
C ASN A 96 1.67 0.80 20.71
N TYR A 97 1.99 0.78 19.41
CA TYR A 97 1.97 1.95 18.53
C TYR A 97 2.83 3.13 19.05
N ARG A 98 3.96 2.82 19.72
CA ARG A 98 4.86 3.83 20.31
C ARG A 98 6.08 4.13 19.46
N ASN A 99 6.71 3.09 18.91
CA ASN A 99 7.94 3.22 18.16
C ASN A 99 7.67 3.03 16.67
N THR A 100 7.86 4.07 15.88
CA THR A 100 7.69 4.03 14.43
C THR A 100 8.87 3.36 13.75
N ILE A 101 8.62 2.64 12.66
CA ILE A 101 9.67 2.10 11.78
C ILE A 101 9.58 2.73 10.39
N ASN A 102 10.70 2.72 9.68
CA ASN A 102 10.72 3.13 8.27
C ASN A 102 10.16 1.99 7.42
N VAL A 103 9.30 2.32 6.46
CA VAL A 103 8.76 1.38 5.47
C VAL A 103 9.87 0.67 4.67
N SER A 104 11.03 1.30 4.49
CA SER A 104 12.21 0.69 3.87
C SER A 104 12.81 -0.49 4.65
N THR A 105 12.43 -0.66 5.91
CA THR A 105 12.85 -1.81 6.74
C THR A 105 11.86 -2.96 6.71
N VAL A 106 10.69 -2.76 6.11
CA VAL A 106 9.62 -3.74 6.04
C VAL A 106 9.94 -4.77 4.97
N GLN A 107 9.78 -6.05 5.31
CA GLN A 107 10.04 -7.17 4.41
C GLN A 107 8.78 -7.98 4.13
N ILE A 108 8.74 -8.65 2.98
CA ILE A 108 7.69 -9.63 2.67
C ILE A 108 7.69 -10.74 3.74
N GLY A 109 6.51 -11.11 4.22
CA GLY A 109 6.30 -12.08 5.30
C GLY A 109 6.43 -11.49 6.70
N GLN A 110 6.82 -10.21 6.83
CA GLN A 110 6.86 -9.54 8.12
C GLN A 110 5.46 -9.17 8.59
N GLU A 111 5.19 -9.41 9.87
CA GLU A 111 4.04 -8.84 10.55
C GLU A 111 4.34 -7.38 10.93
N ILE A 112 3.47 -6.47 10.53
CA ILE A 112 3.60 -5.04 10.82
C ILE A 112 2.35 -4.51 11.51
N TYR A 113 2.54 -3.43 12.26
CA TYR A 113 1.48 -2.67 12.91
C TYR A 113 1.46 -1.28 12.27
N TRP A 114 0.29 -0.74 11.95
CA TRP A 114 0.20 0.61 11.41
C TRP A 114 -1.04 1.33 11.88
N THR A 115 -1.02 2.66 11.80
CA THR A 115 -2.22 3.47 11.99
C THR A 115 -2.56 4.21 10.72
N THR A 116 -3.87 4.37 10.48
CA THR A 116 -4.39 5.36 9.52
C THR A 116 -5.25 6.38 10.25
N ARG A 117 -5.30 7.61 9.73
CA ARG A 117 -5.97 8.73 10.36
C ARG A 117 -6.85 9.46 9.37
N SER A 118 -8.04 9.85 9.82
CA SER A 118 -8.97 10.69 9.07
C SER A 118 -9.72 11.62 10.02
N GLY A 119 -9.49 12.93 9.88
CA GLY A 119 -9.97 13.93 10.82
C GLY A 119 -9.40 13.69 12.23
N SER A 120 -10.28 13.50 13.22
CA SER A 120 -9.93 13.22 14.62
C SER A 120 -9.83 11.72 14.95
N ARG A 121 -10.06 10.83 13.97
CA ARG A 121 -10.12 9.38 14.18
C ARG A 121 -8.79 8.72 13.78
N THR A 122 -8.39 7.73 14.57
CA THR A 122 -7.22 6.88 14.31
C THR A 122 -7.66 5.43 14.37
N TRP A 123 -7.36 4.66 13.33
CA TRP A 123 -7.54 3.21 13.25
C TRP A 123 -6.20 2.53 13.48
N HIS A 124 -6.21 1.44 14.26
CA HIS A 124 -5.05 0.66 14.65
C HIS A 124 -5.11 -0.69 13.96
N HIS A 125 -4.12 -0.95 13.13
CA HIS A 125 -4.10 -2.11 12.25
C HIS A 125 -2.91 -3.01 12.57
N LYS A 126 -3.04 -4.26 12.17
CA LYS A 126 -2.02 -5.29 12.20
C LYS A 126 -2.22 -6.19 10.98
N GLY A 127 -1.14 -6.67 10.39
CA GLY A 127 -1.21 -7.51 9.19
C GLY A 127 0.14 -8.07 8.80
N THR A 128 0.13 -9.01 7.86
CA THR A 128 1.35 -9.60 7.30
C THR A 128 1.56 -9.11 5.88
N VAL A 129 2.79 -8.70 5.56
CA VAL A 129 3.17 -8.20 4.24
C VAL A 129 3.25 -9.36 3.25
N THR A 130 2.61 -9.21 2.09
CA THR A 130 2.58 -10.21 1.02
C THR A 130 3.22 -9.65 -0.25
N ALA A 131 3.92 -10.51 -0.99
CA ALA A 131 4.60 -10.15 -2.24
C ALA A 131 3.64 -9.61 -3.31
N THR A 132 2.37 -10.01 -3.24
CA THR A 132 1.31 -9.59 -4.16
C THR A 132 0.14 -9.05 -3.36
N ALA A 133 -0.48 -7.99 -3.86
CA ALA A 133 -1.81 -7.57 -3.45
C ALA A 133 -2.86 -8.43 -4.19
N GLU A 134 -3.89 -8.89 -3.48
CA GLU A 134 -4.98 -9.67 -4.06
C GLU A 134 -5.63 -8.94 -5.25
N GLY A 135 -5.91 -9.66 -6.35
CA GLY A 135 -6.44 -9.08 -7.59
C GLY A 135 -5.42 -8.29 -8.44
N HIS A 136 -4.19 -8.10 -7.96
CA HIS A 136 -3.13 -7.38 -8.66
C HIS A 136 -1.77 -8.10 -8.54
N PRO A 137 -1.62 -9.30 -9.16
CA PRO A 137 -0.35 -10.05 -9.14
C PRO A 137 0.79 -9.29 -9.80
N ASN A 138 0.47 -8.40 -10.76
CA ASN A 138 1.38 -7.44 -11.36
C ASN A 138 0.70 -6.06 -11.32
N ARG A 139 1.00 -5.23 -10.33
CA ARG A 139 0.97 -3.77 -10.54
C ARG A 139 2.28 -3.38 -11.23
N SER A 140 2.27 -3.86 -12.47
CA SER A 140 3.00 -3.55 -13.69
C SER A 140 3.06 -2.09 -14.12
#